data_AF-X0SLN2-F1
#
_entry.id   AF-X0SLN2-F1
#
_cell.length_a   1.000
_cell.length_b   1.000
_cell.length_c   1.000
_cell.angle_alpha   90.00
_cell.angle_beta   90.00
_cell.angle_gamma   90.00
#
_symmetry.space_group_name_H-M   'P 1'
#
loop_
_entity.id
_entity.type
_entity.pdbx_description
1 polymer ?
#
loop_
_entity_poly.entity_id
_entity_poly.type
_entity_poly.pdbx_seq_one_letter_code
_entity_poly.pdbx_strand_id
1 'polypeptide(L)'
;QTKIRKNFKKIKKTMKADETKKETYQFLKGGFWRYFFVKYPESNNMHKKMLYVRNKLISTEENLVKIQDDNIISIILNKINNAWDEIYKAQSNDSYWHGLFGGVYLQFLRFSVYTHLINAEKLIDTINALINPNLTSYIYITPIDFNKNSKTEYIIESDIYNLYIDPKDGGTLFELDYKPKSYNLLNTMTRWHEAYHESKKLEIYEVLVDRFRRSMFRLRFLHDDMTIEQFQSDKYYEFGNFVNGDFKVTSSEKEGKIAILEMEKVGSVKDTDTDNRNPVRITKDIYVEDNEIEIIVRINFEEISGQEEILKRIIKYLNIAIDIPFFFNGDTINYNKFQWESNQLELNGDEERDLLEPFQYEGTHFKAYDESYDVSVEFNISSDFDSVKIYKFPII
;
A
#
# COMPACT_ATOMS: atom_id res chain seq x y z
N GLN A 1 -15.67 12.75 4.84
CA GLN A 1 -16.22 13.36 3.60
C GLN A 1 -17.64 12.91 3.23
N THR A 2 -18.00 11.65 3.47
CA THR A 2 -19.31 11.07 3.12
C THR A 2 -20.52 11.75 3.78
N LYS A 3 -20.44 12.10 5.07
CA LYS A 3 -21.48 12.87 5.79
C LYS A 3 -21.74 14.24 5.14
N ILE A 4 -20.67 14.92 4.70
CA ILE A 4 -20.75 16.22 4.02
C ILE A 4 -21.49 16.09 2.68
N ARG A 5 -21.16 15.07 1.87
CA ARG A 5 -21.86 14.80 0.59
C ARG A 5 -23.35 14.53 0.80
N LYS A 6 -23.74 13.84 1.87
CA LYS A 6 -25.15 13.60 2.24
C LYS A 6 -25.87 14.90 2.61
N ASN A 7 -25.28 15.70 3.50
CA ASN A 7 -25.81 16.99 3.89
C ASN A 7 -25.98 17.92 2.67
N PHE A 8 -24.98 17.96 1.79
CA PHE A 8 -25.05 18.71 0.54
C PHE A 8 -26.20 18.24 -0.36
N LYS A 9 -26.38 16.92 -0.55
CA LYS A 9 -27.51 16.38 -1.32
C LYS A 9 -28.86 16.79 -0.72
N LYS A 10 -29.00 16.77 0.62
CA LYS A 10 -30.22 17.21 1.32
C LYS A 10 -30.48 18.69 1.09
N ILE A 11 -29.49 19.56 1.30
CA ILE A 11 -29.58 21.01 1.08
C ILE A 11 -29.95 21.30 -0.38
N LYS A 12 -29.25 20.68 -1.33
CA LYS A 12 -29.51 20.85 -2.77
C LYS A 12 -30.94 20.47 -3.13
N LYS A 13 -31.47 19.35 -2.60
CA LYS A 13 -32.84 18.90 -2.85
C LYS A 13 -33.86 19.89 -2.28
N THR A 14 -33.66 20.35 -1.04
CA THR A 14 -34.55 21.31 -0.38
C THR A 14 -34.56 22.66 -1.07
N MET A 15 -33.38 23.21 -1.45
CA MET A 15 -33.31 24.51 -2.14
C MET A 15 -33.87 24.44 -3.56
N LYS A 16 -33.73 23.32 -4.26
CA LYS A 16 -34.29 23.15 -5.62
C LYS A 16 -35.83 23.06 -5.62
N ALA A 17 -36.42 22.54 -4.53
CA ALA A 17 -37.87 22.41 -4.41
C ALA A 17 -38.58 23.72 -3.99
N ASP A 18 -37.83 24.70 -3.48
CA ASP A 18 -38.34 25.96 -2.96
C ASP A 18 -38.10 27.09 -3.98
N GLU A 19 -39.17 27.56 -4.62
CA GLU A 19 -39.07 28.58 -5.66
C GLU A 19 -38.49 29.91 -5.18
N THR A 20 -38.65 30.22 -3.88
CA THR A 20 -38.13 31.45 -3.27
C THR A 20 -36.60 31.44 -3.14
N LYS A 21 -35.97 30.27 -3.30
CA LYS A 21 -34.52 30.08 -3.15
C LYS A 21 -33.79 29.97 -4.48
N LYS A 22 -34.44 30.24 -5.62
CA LYS A 22 -33.81 30.14 -6.96
C LYS A 22 -32.55 31.01 -7.09
N GLU A 23 -32.57 32.24 -6.59
CA GLU A 23 -31.39 33.12 -6.61
C GLU A 23 -30.29 32.59 -5.69
N THR A 24 -30.63 32.21 -4.46
CA THR A 24 -29.68 31.68 -3.48
C THR A 24 -29.05 30.36 -3.95
N TYR A 25 -29.81 29.51 -4.66
CA TYR A 25 -29.34 28.24 -5.18
C TYR A 25 -28.16 28.39 -6.15
N GLN A 26 -28.04 29.50 -6.88
CA GLN A 26 -26.92 29.76 -7.78
C GLN A 26 -25.56 29.87 -7.05
N PHE A 27 -25.61 30.27 -5.78
CA PHE A 27 -24.44 30.36 -4.90
C PHE A 27 -24.10 29.02 -4.21
N LEU A 28 -24.93 27.98 -4.37
CA LEU A 28 -24.65 26.67 -3.78
C LEU A 28 -23.46 26.00 -4.50
N LYS A 29 -22.34 25.85 -3.81
CA LYS A 29 -21.13 25.19 -4.31
C LYS A 29 -20.89 23.85 -3.62
N GLY A 30 -20.46 22.86 -4.40
CA GLY A 30 -20.06 21.55 -3.92
C GLY A 30 -18.55 21.42 -3.72
N GLY A 31 -18.07 20.18 -3.65
CA GLY A 31 -16.64 19.89 -3.64
C GLY A 31 -15.97 20.14 -4.99
N PHE A 32 -14.66 20.38 -4.94
CA PHE A 32 -13.76 20.48 -6.09
C PHE A 32 -13.14 19.11 -6.44
N TRP A 33 -12.86 18.85 -7.73
CA TRP A 33 -12.41 17.52 -8.20
C TRP A 33 -11.13 17.05 -7.51
N ARG A 34 -10.14 17.93 -7.29
CA ARG A 34 -8.87 17.56 -6.63
C ARG A 34 -9.04 17.01 -5.21
N TYR A 35 -10.20 17.20 -4.57
CA TYR A 35 -10.49 16.54 -3.30
C TYR A 35 -10.61 15.01 -3.40
N PHE A 36 -10.65 14.43 -4.60
CA PHE A 36 -10.51 12.97 -4.75
C PHE A 36 -9.13 12.46 -4.30
N PHE A 37 -8.08 13.28 -4.39
CA PHE A 37 -6.78 12.96 -3.81
C PHE A 37 -6.77 13.01 -2.27
N VAL A 38 -7.72 13.72 -1.65
CA VAL A 38 -7.91 13.65 -0.19
C VAL A 38 -8.82 12.48 0.17
N LYS A 39 -9.80 12.18 -0.68
CA LYS A 39 -10.77 11.12 -0.46
C LYS A 39 -10.16 9.73 -0.54
N TYR A 40 -9.31 9.51 -1.53
CA TYR A 40 -8.73 8.23 -1.87
C TYR A 40 -7.20 8.37 -1.84
N PRO A 41 -6.55 7.93 -0.75
CA PRO A 41 -5.09 7.91 -0.67
C PRO A 41 -4.45 7.19 -1.85
N GLU A 42 -5.09 6.14 -2.39
CA GLU A 42 -4.63 5.38 -3.56
C GLU A 42 -4.61 6.22 -4.84
N SER A 43 -5.59 7.13 -5.03
CA SER A 43 -5.59 8.08 -6.14
C SER A 43 -4.50 9.15 -5.97
N ASN A 44 -4.33 9.65 -4.75
CA ASN A 44 -3.24 10.58 -4.45
C ASN A 44 -1.89 9.93 -4.75
N ASN A 45 -1.74 8.65 -4.37
CA ASN A 45 -0.55 7.86 -4.58
C ASN A 45 -0.14 7.82 -6.06
N MET A 46 -1.04 7.36 -6.93
CA MET A 46 -0.83 7.34 -8.38
C MET A 46 -0.48 8.73 -8.92
N HIS A 47 -1.18 9.77 -8.47
CA HIS A 47 -0.96 11.13 -8.97
C HIS A 47 0.40 11.67 -8.53
N LYS A 48 0.80 11.42 -7.28
CA LYS A 48 2.09 11.88 -6.75
C LYS A 48 3.24 11.07 -7.33
N LYS A 49 3.05 9.77 -7.60
CA LYS A 49 3.97 8.96 -8.40
C LYS A 49 4.15 9.55 -9.78
N MET A 50 3.07 9.89 -10.48
CA MET A 50 3.15 10.53 -11.79
C MET A 50 3.99 11.81 -11.76
N LEU A 51 3.78 12.68 -10.76
CA LEU A 51 4.61 13.88 -10.60
C LEU A 51 6.07 13.55 -10.26
N TYR A 52 6.31 12.52 -9.45
CA TYR A 52 7.65 12.05 -9.10
C TYR A 52 8.43 11.60 -10.33
N VAL A 53 7.87 10.66 -11.09
CA VAL A 53 8.47 10.12 -12.32
C VAL A 53 8.67 11.20 -13.37
N ARG A 54 7.68 12.10 -13.53
CA ARG A 54 7.81 13.29 -14.38
C ARG A 54 9.00 14.16 -14.01
N ASN A 55 9.17 14.47 -12.73
CA ASN A 55 10.27 15.31 -12.28
C ASN A 55 11.62 14.59 -12.44
N LYS A 56 11.65 13.27 -12.21
CA LYS A 56 12.84 12.43 -12.47
C LYS A 56 13.27 12.54 -13.94
N LEU A 57 12.33 12.44 -14.89
CA LEU A 57 12.62 12.60 -16.32
C LEU A 57 13.16 13.99 -16.66
N ILE A 58 12.56 15.05 -16.11
CA ILE A 58 13.03 16.44 -16.31
C ILE A 58 14.48 16.58 -15.81
N SER A 59 14.79 16.07 -14.61
CA SER A 59 16.17 16.10 -14.11
C SER A 59 17.14 15.27 -14.97
N THR A 60 16.68 14.18 -15.58
CA THR A 60 17.48 13.42 -16.54
C THR A 60 17.75 14.22 -17.83
N GLU A 61 16.78 14.97 -18.34
CA GLU A 61 16.94 15.87 -19.49
C GLU A 61 17.99 16.97 -19.23
N GLU A 62 17.95 17.57 -18.05
CA GLU A 62 18.92 18.58 -17.65
C GLU A 62 20.36 18.04 -17.62
N ASN A 63 20.52 16.73 -17.38
CA ASN A 63 21.84 16.08 -17.36
C ASN A 63 22.41 15.76 -18.75
N LEU A 64 21.64 15.91 -19.84
CA LEU A 64 22.13 15.65 -21.20
C LEU A 64 23.28 16.55 -21.63
N VAL A 65 23.39 17.74 -21.02
CA VAL A 65 24.48 18.70 -21.26
C VAL A 65 25.88 18.12 -21.01
N LYS A 66 25.98 16.97 -20.33
CA LYS A 66 27.22 16.27 -20.02
C LYS A 66 27.72 15.35 -21.15
N ILE A 67 26.89 15.07 -22.15
CA ILE A 67 27.22 14.15 -23.26
C ILE A 67 27.66 14.96 -24.48
N GLN A 68 28.71 14.50 -25.15
CA GLN A 68 29.26 15.13 -26.36
C GLN A 68 29.07 14.30 -27.63
N ASP A 69 28.65 13.04 -27.50
CA ASP A 69 28.44 12.14 -28.64
C ASP A 69 27.02 12.29 -29.21
N ASP A 70 26.93 12.86 -30.42
CA ASP A 70 25.67 13.13 -31.12
C ASP A 70 24.82 11.88 -31.38
N ASN A 71 25.45 10.71 -31.56
CA ASN A 71 24.71 9.45 -31.76
C ASN A 71 24.05 9.01 -30.46
N ILE A 72 24.77 9.10 -29.34
CA ILE A 72 24.23 8.77 -28.01
C ILE A 72 23.12 9.75 -27.64
N ILE A 73 23.30 11.04 -27.90
CA ILE A 73 22.28 12.07 -27.67
C ILE A 73 21.00 11.74 -28.44
N SER A 74 21.10 11.38 -29.71
CA SER A 74 19.94 11.03 -30.54
C SER A 74 19.17 9.81 -29.98
N ILE A 75 19.88 8.78 -29.50
CA ILE A 75 19.27 7.61 -28.85
C ILE A 75 18.55 8.01 -27.56
N ILE A 76 19.19 8.86 -26.74
CA ILE A 76 18.61 9.32 -25.48
C ILE A 76 17.36 10.17 -25.71
N LEU A 77 17.38 11.11 -26.66
CA LEU A 77 16.22 11.94 -27.00
C LEU A 77 15.02 11.09 -27.42
N ASN A 78 15.23 10.03 -28.20
CA ASN A 78 14.16 9.11 -28.55
C ASN A 78 13.58 8.39 -27.31
N LYS A 79 14.43 7.96 -26.37
CA LYS A 79 13.99 7.35 -25.11
C LYS A 79 13.24 8.33 -24.21
N ILE A 80 13.64 9.60 -24.18
CA ILE A 80 12.95 10.67 -23.46
C ILE A 80 11.54 10.87 -24.02
N ASN A 81 11.39 10.93 -25.34
CA ASN A 81 10.07 11.03 -25.98
C ASN A 81 9.17 9.84 -25.59
N ASN A 82 9.71 8.62 -25.63
CA ASN A 82 8.97 7.44 -25.20
C ASN A 82 8.61 7.48 -23.71
N ALA A 83 9.48 8.02 -22.85
CA ALA A 83 9.20 8.15 -21.42
C ALA A 83 8.09 9.18 -21.15
N TRP A 84 8.08 10.30 -21.89
CA TRP A 84 6.96 11.25 -21.86
C TRP A 84 5.65 10.63 -22.33
N ASP A 85 5.67 9.86 -23.42
CA ASP A 85 4.48 9.15 -23.90
C ASP A 85 3.89 8.22 -22.84
N GLU A 86 4.73 7.47 -22.13
CA GLU A 86 4.29 6.64 -21.01
C GLU A 86 3.70 7.49 -19.86
N ILE A 87 4.35 8.60 -19.48
CA ILE A 87 3.81 9.53 -18.47
C ILE A 87 2.45 10.10 -18.89
N TYR A 88 2.28 10.46 -20.17
CA TYR A 88 1.01 10.98 -20.68
C TYR A 88 -0.10 9.93 -20.67
N LYS A 89 0.20 8.67 -21.02
CA LYS A 89 -0.77 7.56 -20.90
C LYS A 89 -1.23 7.38 -19.45
N ALA A 90 -0.34 7.53 -18.49
CA ALA A 90 -0.65 7.45 -17.07
C ALA A 90 -1.55 8.59 -16.55
N GLN A 91 -1.74 9.68 -17.30
CA GLN A 91 -2.55 10.84 -16.89
C GLN A 91 -4.04 10.71 -17.24
N SER A 92 -4.47 9.55 -17.78
CA SER A 92 -5.89 9.30 -18.06
C SER A 92 -6.74 9.46 -16.79
N ASN A 93 -7.61 10.47 -16.80
CA ASN A 93 -8.27 10.97 -15.59
C ASN A 93 -9.14 9.92 -14.88
N ASP A 94 -9.73 8.97 -15.59
CA ASP A 94 -10.74 8.02 -15.09
C ASP A 94 -10.25 7.24 -13.86
N SER A 95 -8.97 6.84 -13.85
CA SER A 95 -8.34 6.10 -12.75
C SER A 95 -8.21 6.90 -11.45
N TYR A 96 -8.34 8.23 -11.50
CA TYR A 96 -8.02 9.11 -10.36
C TYR A 96 -9.22 9.54 -9.53
N TRP A 97 -10.44 9.15 -9.89
CA TRP A 97 -11.63 9.56 -9.14
C TRP A 97 -12.75 8.56 -9.26
N HIS A 98 -13.82 8.77 -8.49
CA HIS A 98 -15.03 7.98 -8.61
C HIS A 98 -16.27 8.85 -8.48
N GLY A 99 -17.13 8.78 -9.48
CA GLY A 99 -18.36 9.56 -9.60
C GLY A 99 -19.62 8.72 -9.36
N LEU A 100 -20.12 8.13 -10.44
CA LEU A 100 -21.31 7.28 -10.48
C LEU A 100 -20.96 5.81 -10.75
N PHE A 101 -19.97 5.57 -11.63
CA PHE A 101 -19.51 4.24 -12.01
C PHE A 101 -17.98 4.18 -12.00
N GLY A 102 -17.45 3.02 -11.62
CA GLY A 102 -16.05 2.65 -11.84
C GLY A 102 -15.02 3.66 -11.33
N GLY A 103 -14.12 4.07 -12.24
CA GLY A 103 -13.03 5.00 -11.98
C GLY A 103 -11.92 4.37 -11.15
N VAL A 104 -11.47 5.05 -10.09
CA VAL A 104 -10.43 4.55 -9.16
C VAL A 104 -10.74 3.19 -8.57
N TYR A 105 -12.01 2.75 -8.53
CA TYR A 105 -12.34 1.40 -8.05
C TYR A 105 -12.03 0.30 -9.07
N LEU A 106 -11.94 0.59 -10.37
CA LEU A 106 -11.63 -0.42 -11.38
C LEU A 106 -10.14 -0.74 -11.38
N GLN A 107 -9.81 -1.97 -10.99
CA GLN A 107 -8.42 -2.39 -10.80
C GLN A 107 -7.55 -2.24 -12.05
N PHE A 108 -8.08 -2.59 -13.22
CA PHE A 108 -7.35 -2.55 -14.48
C PHE A 108 -7.01 -1.10 -14.91
N LEU A 109 -7.84 -0.13 -14.52
CA LEU A 109 -7.56 1.29 -14.76
C LEU A 109 -6.40 1.79 -13.91
N ARG A 110 -6.36 1.39 -12.63
CA ARG A 110 -5.21 1.70 -11.76
C ARG A 110 -3.94 0.96 -12.20
N PHE A 111 -4.09 -0.31 -12.57
CA PHE A 111 -2.99 -1.15 -13.04
C PHE A 111 -2.32 -0.54 -14.28
N SER A 112 -3.09 -0.05 -15.25
CA SER A 112 -2.57 0.67 -16.42
C SER A 112 -1.77 1.91 -16.04
N VAL A 113 -2.24 2.71 -15.06
CA VAL A 113 -1.49 3.89 -14.58
C VAL A 113 -0.13 3.47 -14.03
N TYR A 114 -0.08 2.50 -13.11
CA TYR A 114 1.19 2.01 -12.57
C TYR A 114 2.09 1.41 -13.66
N THR A 115 1.54 0.62 -14.57
CA THR A 115 2.29 0.00 -15.68
C THR A 115 3.05 1.05 -16.49
N HIS A 116 2.35 2.12 -16.89
CA HIS A 116 2.93 3.21 -17.67
C HIS A 116 3.95 4.03 -16.86
N LEU A 117 3.69 4.30 -15.58
CA LEU A 117 4.66 5.00 -14.73
C LEU A 117 5.94 4.19 -14.54
N ILE A 118 5.82 2.88 -14.31
CA ILE A 118 6.98 1.99 -14.15
C ILE A 118 7.74 1.84 -15.48
N ASN A 119 7.04 1.79 -16.63
CA ASN A 119 7.69 1.81 -17.94
C ASN A 119 8.51 3.08 -18.18
N ALA A 120 7.97 4.25 -17.79
CA ALA A 120 8.70 5.50 -17.86
C ALA A 120 9.96 5.46 -16.96
N GLU A 121 9.87 4.89 -15.76
CA GLU A 121 11.03 4.72 -14.87
C GLU A 121 12.10 3.79 -15.48
N LYS A 122 11.72 2.68 -16.11
CA LYS A 122 12.67 1.79 -16.81
C LYS A 122 13.40 2.50 -17.96
N LEU A 123 12.69 3.38 -18.69
CA LEU A 123 13.30 4.21 -19.73
C LEU A 123 14.27 5.22 -19.13
N ILE A 124 13.90 5.88 -18.03
CA ILE A 124 14.78 6.79 -17.27
C ILE A 124 16.03 6.05 -16.80
N ASP A 125 15.90 4.84 -16.26
CA ASP A 125 17.02 4.03 -15.79
C ASP A 125 17.97 3.69 -16.95
N THR A 126 17.41 3.32 -18.10
CA THR A 126 18.21 3.08 -19.32
C THR A 126 18.94 4.36 -19.78
N ILE A 127 18.29 5.52 -19.71
CA ILE A 127 18.92 6.80 -20.06
C ILE A 127 20.05 7.11 -19.08
N ASN A 128 19.83 6.93 -17.78
CA ASN A 128 20.83 7.18 -16.75
C ASN A 128 22.07 6.28 -16.92
N ALA A 129 21.88 5.03 -17.34
CA ALA A 129 22.96 4.11 -17.69
C ALA A 129 23.75 4.57 -18.94
N LEU A 130 23.07 5.14 -19.95
CA LEU A 130 23.74 5.74 -21.11
C LEU A 130 24.53 7.01 -20.73
N ILE A 131 24.00 7.82 -19.81
CA ILE A 131 24.69 9.02 -19.31
C ILE A 131 25.89 8.64 -18.43
N ASN A 132 25.76 7.56 -17.65
CA ASN A 132 26.76 7.10 -16.69
C ASN A 132 27.13 5.62 -16.97
N PRO A 133 27.92 5.33 -18.02
CA PRO A 133 28.17 3.95 -18.48
C PRO A 133 28.90 3.06 -17.47
N ASN A 134 29.55 3.64 -16.45
CA ASN A 134 30.19 2.90 -15.37
C ASN A 134 29.21 2.47 -14.27
N LEU A 135 27.96 2.95 -14.29
CA LEU A 135 26.93 2.58 -13.34
C LEU A 135 26.25 1.29 -13.81
N THR A 136 26.67 0.15 -13.26
CA THR A 136 26.12 -1.17 -13.63
C THR A 136 24.88 -1.57 -12.84
N SER A 137 24.71 -1.02 -11.63
CA SER A 137 23.55 -1.23 -10.78
C SER A 137 23.38 -0.02 -9.87
N TYR A 138 22.16 0.20 -9.37
CA TYR A 138 21.91 1.26 -8.40
C TYR A 138 20.94 0.84 -7.31
N ILE A 139 21.11 1.50 -6.17
CA ILE A 139 20.12 1.56 -5.12
C ILE A 139 20.21 2.92 -4.45
N TYR A 140 19.07 3.54 -4.19
CA TYR A 140 18.94 4.84 -3.53
C TYR A 140 17.87 4.77 -2.45
N ILE A 141 18.07 5.56 -1.39
CA ILE A 141 17.07 5.82 -0.35
C ILE A 141 16.84 7.32 -0.25
N THR A 142 15.63 7.76 -0.57
CA THR A 142 15.30 9.18 -0.74
C THR A 142 14.20 9.59 0.24
N PRO A 143 14.52 10.43 1.26
CA PRO A 143 13.51 11.05 2.09
C PRO A 143 12.79 12.16 1.32
N ILE A 144 11.45 12.13 1.29
CA ILE A 144 10.64 13.10 0.53
C ILE A 144 9.23 13.23 1.13
N ASP A 145 8.64 14.43 1.08
CA ASP A 145 7.19 14.60 1.24
C ASP A 145 6.52 14.19 -0.08
N PHE A 146 6.23 12.90 -0.23
CA PHE A 146 5.72 12.31 -1.46
C PHE A 146 4.24 12.65 -1.62
N ASN A 147 3.45 12.40 -0.57
CA ASN A 147 2.00 12.53 -0.62
C ASN A 147 1.52 14.00 -0.50
N LYS A 148 2.41 14.95 -0.17
CA LYS A 148 2.19 16.39 0.03
C LYS A 148 1.37 16.72 1.28
N ASN A 149 1.68 16.04 2.38
CA ASN A 149 1.04 16.24 3.69
C ASN A 149 2.00 16.84 4.74
N SER A 150 3.21 17.29 4.35
CA SER A 150 4.26 17.81 5.24
C SER A 150 4.86 16.78 6.20
N LYS A 151 4.69 15.48 5.90
CA LYS A 151 5.39 14.38 6.55
C LYS A 151 6.38 13.77 5.55
N THR A 152 7.44 13.16 6.08
CA THR A 152 8.49 12.55 5.27
C THR A 152 8.20 11.08 5.08
N GLU A 153 8.01 10.68 3.82
CA GLU A 153 8.08 9.31 3.36
C GLU A 153 9.50 8.98 2.88
N TYR A 154 9.79 7.69 2.73
CA TYR A 154 11.06 7.19 2.23
C TYR A 154 10.82 6.34 1.00
N ILE A 155 11.53 6.65 -0.08
CA ILE A 155 11.47 5.87 -1.32
C ILE A 155 12.80 5.13 -1.47
N ILE A 156 12.74 3.81 -1.55
CA ILE A 156 13.90 2.98 -1.94
C ILE A 156 13.72 2.64 -3.41
N GLU A 157 14.69 2.99 -4.26
CA GLU A 157 14.66 2.68 -5.69
C GLU A 157 15.91 1.89 -6.07
N SER A 158 15.74 0.77 -6.76
CA SER A 158 16.81 -0.05 -7.33
C SER A 158 16.54 -0.42 -8.78
N ASP A 159 17.43 -1.21 -9.39
CA ASP A 159 17.22 -1.77 -10.73
C ASP A 159 15.96 -2.65 -10.83
N ILE A 160 15.53 -3.23 -9.70
CA ILE A 160 14.46 -4.24 -9.65
C ILE A 160 13.19 -3.68 -9.00
N TYR A 161 13.32 -2.97 -7.88
CA TYR A 161 12.18 -2.53 -7.08
C TYR A 161 12.12 -1.03 -6.86
N ASN A 162 10.89 -0.53 -6.68
CA ASN A 162 10.65 0.72 -5.98
C ASN A 162 9.76 0.45 -4.77
N LEU A 163 10.19 0.85 -3.57
CA LEU A 163 9.43 0.74 -2.32
C LEU A 163 9.09 2.14 -1.83
N TYR A 164 7.85 2.35 -1.41
CA TYR A 164 7.42 3.62 -0.82
C TYR A 164 6.90 3.38 0.60
N ILE A 165 7.63 3.91 1.58
CA ILE A 165 7.41 3.68 3.00
C ILE A 165 6.87 4.94 3.65
N ASP A 166 5.83 4.81 4.47
CA ASP A 166 5.27 5.86 5.31
C ASP A 166 5.52 5.55 6.80
N PRO A 167 6.59 6.11 7.40
CA PRO A 167 6.85 6.01 8.84
C PRO A 167 5.71 6.58 9.70
N LYS A 168 4.91 7.50 9.16
CA LYS A 168 3.84 8.21 9.89
C LYS A 168 2.46 7.58 9.74
N ASP A 169 2.37 6.47 9.01
CA ASP A 169 1.18 5.62 8.95
C ASP A 169 1.53 4.20 9.42
N GLY A 170 2.01 4.08 10.66
CA GLY A 170 2.34 2.79 11.27
C GLY A 170 3.63 2.15 10.76
N GLY A 171 4.49 2.88 10.05
CA GLY A 171 5.71 2.34 9.45
C GLY A 171 5.40 1.27 8.40
N THR A 172 4.52 1.61 7.46
CA THR A 172 4.02 0.67 6.43
C THR A 172 4.63 0.93 5.07
N LEU A 173 4.72 -0.12 4.27
CA LEU A 173 5.02 -0.06 2.84
C LEU A 173 3.69 0.10 2.08
N PHE A 174 3.50 1.22 1.41
CA PHE A 174 2.23 1.55 0.76
C PHE A 174 2.23 1.43 -0.76
N GLU A 175 3.41 1.21 -1.35
CA GLU A 175 3.61 0.96 -2.76
C GLU A 175 4.86 0.09 -2.95
N LEU A 176 4.76 -0.96 -3.79
CA LEU A 176 5.86 -1.85 -4.16
C LEU A 176 5.77 -2.12 -5.66
N ASP A 177 6.69 -1.54 -6.42
CA ASP A 177 6.81 -1.82 -7.85
C ASP A 177 7.85 -2.88 -8.10
N TYR A 178 7.54 -3.80 -8.99
CA TYR A 178 8.46 -4.73 -9.62
C TYR A 178 8.69 -4.31 -11.08
N LYS A 179 9.84 -3.68 -11.34
CA LYS A 179 10.19 -3.10 -12.64
C LYS A 179 10.26 -4.12 -13.78
N PRO A 180 10.84 -5.33 -13.61
CA PRO A 180 10.93 -6.30 -14.71
C PRO A 180 9.59 -6.56 -15.41
N LYS A 181 8.48 -6.60 -14.65
CA LYS A 181 7.13 -6.84 -15.17
C LYS A 181 6.22 -5.61 -15.19
N SER A 182 6.76 -4.44 -14.86
CA SER A 182 6.01 -3.17 -14.77
C SER A 182 4.77 -3.29 -13.88
N TYR A 183 4.96 -3.92 -12.72
CA TYR A 183 3.89 -4.46 -11.91
C TYR A 183 3.89 -3.84 -10.51
N ASN A 184 2.78 -3.25 -10.07
CA ASN A 184 2.65 -2.72 -8.71
C ASN A 184 1.92 -3.74 -7.82
N LEU A 185 2.64 -4.37 -6.90
CA LEU A 185 2.09 -5.43 -6.03
C LEU A 185 1.10 -4.90 -4.99
N LEU A 186 1.17 -3.59 -4.69
CA LEU A 186 0.31 -2.93 -3.71
C LEU A 186 -0.79 -2.08 -4.35
N ASN A 187 -1.18 -2.38 -5.60
CA ASN A 187 -2.30 -1.74 -6.31
C ASN A 187 -3.69 -2.21 -5.77
N THR A 188 -3.75 -2.40 -4.46
CA THR A 188 -4.94 -2.71 -3.70
C THR A 188 -5.78 -1.47 -3.48
N MET A 189 -7.03 -1.66 -3.06
CA MET A 189 -7.93 -0.58 -2.73
C MET A 189 -8.49 -0.78 -1.33
N THR A 190 -8.40 0.24 -0.49
CA THR A 190 -9.01 0.22 0.84
C THR A 190 -10.54 0.28 0.72
N ARG A 191 -11.26 -0.47 1.56
CA ARG A 191 -12.72 -0.52 1.56
C ARG A 191 -13.28 0.74 2.21
N TRP A 192 -13.37 1.81 1.44
CA TRP A 192 -13.88 3.10 1.91
C TRP A 192 -15.41 3.18 1.93
N HIS A 193 -15.97 3.78 2.98
CA HIS A 193 -17.42 4.00 3.06
C HIS A 193 -17.92 5.08 2.10
N GLU A 194 -18.78 4.71 1.16
CA GLU A 194 -19.39 5.62 0.18
C GLU A 194 -20.77 6.16 0.56
N ALA A 195 -21.08 7.35 0.06
CA ALA A 195 -22.32 8.06 0.43
C ALA A 195 -23.61 7.37 -0.02
N TYR A 196 -23.52 6.50 -1.01
CA TYR A 196 -24.65 5.77 -1.57
C TYR A 196 -24.89 4.40 -0.90
N HIS A 197 -24.00 3.93 -0.01
CA HIS A 197 -24.19 2.66 0.69
C HIS A 197 -25.47 2.67 1.56
N GLU A 198 -25.72 3.74 2.32
CA GLU A 198 -26.93 3.86 3.17
C GLU A 198 -28.26 4.00 2.39
N SER A 199 -28.21 4.40 1.11
CA SER A 199 -29.44 4.60 0.32
C SER A 199 -29.98 3.29 -0.28
N LYS A 200 -29.17 2.24 -0.25
CA LYS A 200 -29.57 0.89 -0.61
C LYS A 200 -29.88 0.18 0.71
N LYS A 201 -30.93 -0.65 0.75
CA LYS A 201 -31.13 -1.61 1.84
C LYS A 201 -30.06 -2.70 1.70
N LEU A 202 -28.81 -2.34 1.96
CA LEU A 202 -27.71 -3.28 2.02
C LEU A 202 -27.67 -3.81 3.44
N GLU A 203 -27.57 -5.12 3.57
CA GLU A 203 -27.38 -5.76 4.86
C GLU A 203 -25.99 -5.39 5.40
N ILE A 204 -25.83 -5.30 6.73
CA ILE A 204 -24.60 -4.79 7.37
C ILE A 204 -23.35 -5.63 7.00
N TYR A 205 -23.54 -6.89 6.62
CA TYR A 205 -22.47 -7.79 6.16
C TYR A 205 -22.12 -7.64 4.67
N GLU A 206 -22.90 -6.90 3.88
CA GLU A 206 -22.66 -6.69 2.45
C GLU A 206 -21.67 -5.55 2.17
N VAL A 207 -21.37 -4.70 3.17
CA VAL A 207 -20.45 -3.57 3.04
C VAL A 207 -19.46 -3.55 4.20
N LEU A 208 -18.29 -4.13 3.96
CA LEU A 208 -17.16 -4.04 4.89
C LEU A 208 -16.41 -2.72 4.67
N VAL A 209 -15.95 -2.10 5.77
CA VAL A 209 -15.25 -0.82 5.73
C VAL A 209 -13.99 -0.93 6.56
N ASP A 210 -12.87 -0.48 6.00
CA ASP A 210 -11.59 -0.46 6.70
C ASP A 210 -11.42 0.84 7.49
N ARG A 211 -10.83 0.74 8.69
CA ARG A 211 -10.38 1.89 9.49
C ARG A 211 -9.05 2.47 8.98
N PHE A 212 -8.23 1.64 8.33
CA PHE A 212 -6.88 1.98 7.92
C PHE A 212 -6.64 1.67 6.44
N ARG A 213 -5.69 2.38 5.82
CA ARG A 213 -5.25 2.08 4.46
C ARG A 213 -4.67 0.67 4.40
N ARG A 214 -4.99 -0.05 3.31
CA ARG A 214 -4.36 -1.33 2.98
C ARG A 214 -2.94 -1.09 2.51
N SER A 215 -2.01 -1.32 3.42
CA SER A 215 -0.57 -1.17 3.21
C SER A 215 0.12 -2.32 3.91
N MET A 216 1.27 -2.71 3.38
CA MET A 216 2.01 -3.87 3.84
C MET A 216 2.77 -3.56 5.13
N PHE A 217 2.92 -4.58 5.96
CA PHE A 217 3.56 -4.57 7.27
C PHE A 217 2.86 -3.73 8.33
N ARG A 218 1.54 -3.53 8.21
CA ARG A 218 0.78 -2.92 9.29
C ARG A 218 0.66 -3.89 10.46
N LEU A 219 1.09 -3.45 11.64
CA LEU A 219 1.13 -4.27 12.86
C LEU A 219 -0.10 -4.02 13.73
N ARG A 220 -0.67 -5.10 14.28
CA ARG A 220 -1.89 -5.10 15.10
C ARG A 220 -1.72 -5.98 16.34
N PHE A 221 -2.38 -5.63 17.43
CA PHE A 221 -2.50 -6.47 18.63
C PHE A 221 -3.95 -6.91 18.80
N LEU A 222 -4.17 -8.22 18.67
CA LEU A 222 -5.48 -8.86 18.63
C LEU A 222 -5.64 -9.78 19.83
N HIS A 223 -6.81 -9.87 20.43
CA HIS A 223 -7.07 -10.91 21.44
C HIS A 223 -7.14 -12.30 20.77
N ASP A 224 -6.81 -13.35 21.51
CA ASP A 224 -6.89 -14.75 21.07
C ASP A 224 -8.31 -15.28 20.84
N ASP A 225 -9.33 -14.57 21.32
CA ASP A 225 -10.75 -14.87 21.14
C ASP A 225 -11.37 -14.14 19.93
N MET A 226 -10.56 -13.33 19.24
CA MET A 226 -10.95 -12.59 18.05
C MET A 226 -11.49 -13.56 16.99
N THR A 227 -12.67 -13.24 16.45
CA THR A 227 -13.28 -14.07 15.39
C THR A 227 -12.83 -13.62 14.01
N ILE A 228 -12.75 -14.56 13.07
CA ILE A 228 -12.42 -14.32 11.66
C ILE A 228 -13.32 -13.22 11.06
N GLU A 229 -14.60 -13.20 11.41
CA GLU A 229 -15.57 -12.20 10.93
C GLU A 229 -15.27 -10.79 11.50
N GLN A 230 -14.88 -10.69 12.77
CA GLN A 230 -14.49 -9.42 13.38
C GLN A 230 -13.23 -8.85 12.72
N PHE A 231 -12.26 -9.70 12.39
CA PHE A 231 -11.05 -9.29 11.68
C PHE A 231 -11.35 -8.92 10.23
N GLN A 232 -12.08 -9.77 9.50
CA GLN A 232 -12.48 -9.50 8.11
C GLN A 232 -13.27 -8.19 7.99
N SER A 233 -14.11 -7.85 8.97
CA SER A 233 -14.90 -6.62 8.99
C SER A 233 -14.21 -5.41 9.62
N ASP A 234 -12.96 -5.56 10.10
CA ASP A 234 -12.18 -4.56 10.83
C ASP A 234 -12.92 -3.96 12.05
N LYS A 235 -13.68 -4.81 12.76
CA LYS A 235 -14.49 -4.47 13.95
C LYS A 235 -13.94 -5.04 15.26
N TYR A 236 -12.71 -5.54 15.26
CA TYR A 236 -12.02 -6.00 16.46
C TYR A 236 -11.50 -4.81 17.32
N TYR A 237 -11.20 -5.10 18.59
CA TYR A 237 -10.56 -4.15 19.50
C TYR A 237 -9.03 -4.17 19.32
N GLU A 238 -8.44 -3.04 18.96
CA GLU A 238 -6.98 -2.89 18.84
C GLU A 238 -6.37 -2.59 20.22
N PHE A 239 -5.56 -3.51 20.74
CA PHE A 239 -4.94 -3.36 22.06
C PHE A 239 -3.70 -2.46 22.03
N GLY A 240 -3.03 -2.32 20.89
CA GLY A 240 -1.85 -1.47 20.71
C GLY A 240 -2.19 -0.03 20.34
N ASN A 241 -1.17 0.83 20.25
CA ASN A 241 -1.27 2.17 19.65
C ASN A 241 -0.26 2.37 18.51
N PHE A 242 0.01 1.28 17.78
CA PHE A 242 1.01 1.23 16.71
C PHE A 242 0.38 1.21 15.31
N VAL A 243 -0.86 0.73 15.19
CA VAL A 243 -1.54 0.43 13.92
C VAL A 243 -1.45 1.56 12.90
N ASN A 244 -1.62 2.82 13.30
CA ASN A 244 -1.45 4.03 12.48
C ASN A 244 -0.54 5.06 13.17
N GLY A 245 0.38 4.56 14.00
CA GLY A 245 1.23 5.40 14.83
C GLY A 245 2.42 5.98 14.07
N ASP A 246 2.93 7.10 14.56
CA ASP A 246 4.15 7.68 14.03
C ASP A 246 5.37 6.89 14.52
N PHE A 247 6.08 6.25 13.59
CA PHE A 247 7.43 5.73 13.77
C PHE A 247 8.45 6.84 13.51
N LYS A 248 9.56 6.78 14.24
CA LYS A 248 10.73 7.63 14.06
C LYS A 248 11.76 6.83 13.28
N VAL A 249 12.23 7.37 12.15
CA VAL A 249 13.35 6.77 11.41
C VAL A 249 14.64 7.01 12.21
N THR A 250 15.36 5.93 12.46
CA THR A 250 16.64 5.92 13.21
C THR A 250 17.84 5.79 12.29
N SER A 251 17.67 5.09 11.16
CA SER A 251 18.69 4.96 10.11
C SER A 251 18.02 4.96 8.73
N SER A 252 18.68 5.57 7.74
CA SER A 252 18.29 5.55 6.34
C SER A 252 19.55 5.59 5.49
N GLU A 253 20.17 4.43 5.34
CA GLU A 253 21.54 4.30 4.85
C GLU A 253 21.62 3.38 3.63
N LYS A 254 22.75 3.47 2.94
CA LYS A 254 23.11 2.59 1.83
C LYS A 254 24.48 2.00 2.13
N GLU A 255 24.55 0.67 2.12
CA GLU A 255 25.79 -0.08 2.29
C GLU A 255 26.04 -0.93 1.04
N GLY A 256 26.94 -0.47 0.17
CA GLY A 256 27.20 -1.15 -1.11
C GLY A 256 25.95 -1.18 -2.01
N LYS A 257 25.33 -2.36 -2.12
CA LYS A 257 24.09 -2.62 -2.88
C LYS A 257 22.84 -2.75 -2.00
N ILE A 258 22.99 -2.60 -0.70
CA ILE A 258 21.91 -2.77 0.27
C ILE A 258 21.38 -1.39 0.66
N ALA A 259 20.06 -1.21 0.65
CA ALA A 259 19.40 -0.09 1.29
C ALA A 259 18.83 -0.54 2.64
N ILE A 260 19.08 0.26 3.67
CA ILE A 260 18.71 -0.02 5.06
C ILE A 260 17.84 1.13 5.55
N LEU A 261 16.60 0.82 5.94
CA LEU A 261 15.70 1.77 6.60
C LEU A 261 15.26 1.19 7.95
N GLU A 262 15.70 1.81 9.03
CA GLU A 262 15.35 1.41 10.39
C GLU A 262 14.42 2.45 11.00
N MET A 263 13.37 2.00 11.67
CA MET A 263 12.44 2.88 12.35
C MET A 263 11.94 2.27 13.66
N GLU A 264 11.72 3.14 14.64
CA GLU A 264 11.24 2.72 15.96
C GLU A 264 10.01 3.50 16.40
N LYS A 265 9.22 2.87 17.27
CA LYS A 265 8.14 3.52 18.01
C LYS A 265 8.10 2.99 19.42
N VAL A 266 8.16 3.91 20.39
CA VAL A 266 7.76 3.63 21.77
C VAL A 266 6.28 3.93 21.90
N GLY A 267 5.53 2.94 22.38
CA GLY A 267 4.10 3.01 22.57
C GLY A 267 3.70 2.12 23.75
N SER A 268 2.50 1.57 23.70
CA SER A 268 2.01 0.72 24.78
C SER A 268 0.89 -0.19 24.30
N VAL A 269 0.80 -1.38 24.90
CA VAL A 269 -0.27 -2.35 24.68
C VAL A 269 -1.16 -2.36 25.91
N LYS A 270 -2.48 -2.29 25.70
CA LYS A 270 -3.47 -2.36 26.77
C LYS A 270 -3.54 -3.79 27.33
N ASP A 271 -3.70 -3.90 28.64
CA ASP A 271 -4.06 -5.15 29.30
C ASP A 271 -5.43 -5.69 28.79
N THR A 272 -5.61 -7.00 28.87
CA THR A 272 -6.86 -7.66 28.43
C THR A 272 -8.01 -7.41 29.40
N ASP A 273 -7.70 -7.31 30.70
CA ASP A 273 -8.70 -7.33 31.77
C ASP A 273 -8.91 -5.96 32.42
N THR A 274 -7.94 -5.04 32.27
CA THR A 274 -7.96 -3.72 32.90
C THR A 274 -7.67 -2.61 31.90
N ASP A 275 -7.85 -1.35 32.31
CA ASP A 275 -7.49 -0.19 31.50
C ASP A 275 -6.00 0.19 31.56
N ASN A 276 -5.19 -0.59 32.30
CA ASN A 276 -3.75 -0.40 32.36
C ASN A 276 -3.09 -0.72 31.02
N ARG A 277 -1.91 -0.14 30.78
CA ARG A 277 -1.12 -0.41 29.58
C ARG A 277 0.33 -0.71 29.95
N ASN A 278 0.94 -1.67 29.28
CA ASN A 278 2.36 -1.97 29.39
C ASN A 278 3.13 -1.25 28.25
N PRO A 279 4.24 -0.56 28.53
CA PRO A 279 5.07 0.09 27.52
C PRO A 279 5.74 -0.91 26.59
N VAL A 280 5.77 -0.59 25.30
CA VAL A 280 6.37 -1.45 24.28
C VAL A 280 7.18 -0.61 23.31
N ARG A 281 8.39 -1.06 23.01
CA ARG A 281 9.21 -0.53 21.92
C ARG A 281 9.14 -1.48 20.73
N ILE A 282 8.70 -0.98 19.59
CA ILE A 282 8.70 -1.72 18.32
C ILE A 282 9.76 -1.12 17.41
N THR A 283 10.61 -1.96 16.83
CA THR A 283 11.48 -1.59 15.70
C THR A 283 11.03 -2.32 14.45
N LYS A 284 11.21 -1.67 13.30
CA LYS A 284 11.01 -2.22 11.97
C LYS A 284 12.21 -1.85 11.13
N ASP A 285 12.92 -2.87 10.66
CA ASP A 285 14.11 -2.69 9.85
C ASP A 285 13.81 -3.29 8.48
N ILE A 286 14.04 -2.51 7.43
CA ILE A 286 13.78 -2.89 6.04
C ILE A 286 15.13 -2.91 5.32
N TYR A 287 15.51 -4.08 4.86
CA TYR A 287 16.70 -4.32 4.04
C TYR A 287 16.25 -4.65 2.62
N VAL A 288 16.82 -3.97 1.64
CA VAL A 288 16.57 -4.24 0.22
C VAL A 288 17.90 -4.50 -0.46
N GLU A 289 18.06 -5.70 -1.01
CA GLU A 289 19.24 -6.11 -1.77
C GLU A 289 18.78 -6.90 -3.00
N ASP A 290 19.20 -6.47 -4.19
CA ASP A 290 18.84 -7.11 -5.46
C ASP A 290 17.33 -7.43 -5.58
N ASN A 291 16.96 -8.71 -5.51
CA ASN A 291 15.59 -9.22 -5.62
C ASN A 291 14.97 -9.66 -4.28
N GLU A 292 15.61 -9.34 -3.16
CA GLU A 292 15.15 -9.72 -1.82
C GLU A 292 14.81 -8.48 -0.98
N ILE A 293 13.71 -8.58 -0.24
CA ILE A 293 13.25 -7.57 0.71
C ILE A 293 13.10 -8.28 2.05
N GLU A 294 14.02 -8.02 2.97
CA GLU A 294 13.95 -8.55 4.33
C GLU A 294 13.37 -7.49 5.27
N ILE A 295 12.38 -7.88 6.07
CA ILE A 295 11.75 -6.98 7.03
C ILE A 295 11.73 -7.64 8.40
N ILE A 296 12.44 -7.02 9.32
CA ILE A 296 12.59 -7.51 10.69
C ILE A 296 11.77 -6.64 11.62
N VAL A 297 10.82 -7.24 12.34
CA VAL A 297 10.02 -6.55 13.34
C VAL A 297 10.41 -7.07 14.72
N ARG A 298 10.93 -6.19 15.58
CA ARG A 298 11.26 -6.53 16.97
C ARG A 298 10.30 -5.83 17.91
N ILE A 299 9.76 -6.57 18.88
CA ILE A 299 8.76 -6.07 19.84
C ILE A 299 9.31 -6.34 21.23
N ASN A 300 9.68 -5.26 21.94
CA ASN A 300 10.28 -5.32 23.25
C ASN A 300 9.31 -4.73 24.28
N PHE A 301 8.78 -5.57 25.16
CA PHE A 301 7.96 -5.14 26.29
C PHE A 301 8.86 -4.67 27.44
N GLU A 302 8.47 -3.59 28.11
CA GLU A 302 9.16 -3.14 29.32
C GLU A 302 8.55 -3.81 30.55
N GLU A 303 9.40 -4.46 31.35
CA GLU A 303 8.99 -4.98 32.66
C GLU A 303 8.80 -3.83 33.64
N ILE A 304 7.60 -3.74 34.22
CA ILE A 304 7.27 -2.79 35.28
C ILE A 304 7.17 -3.57 36.59
N SER A 305 8.02 -3.20 37.56
CA SER A 305 8.01 -3.82 38.88
C SER A 305 6.64 -3.68 39.57
N GLY A 306 6.11 -4.81 40.06
CA GLY A 306 4.78 -4.88 40.68
C GLY A 306 3.61 -4.96 39.69
N GLN A 307 3.88 -5.06 38.38
CA GLN A 307 2.88 -5.19 37.32
C GLN A 307 3.17 -6.39 36.39
N GLU A 308 3.93 -7.37 36.86
CA GLU A 308 4.37 -8.54 36.08
C GLU A 308 3.17 -9.35 35.57
N GLU A 309 2.07 -9.41 36.34
CA GLU A 309 0.83 -10.09 35.94
C GLU A 309 0.13 -9.44 34.74
N ILE A 310 0.29 -8.13 34.52
CA ILE A 310 -0.24 -7.46 33.34
C ILE A 310 0.50 -7.95 32.10
N LEU A 311 1.84 -7.97 32.15
CA LEU A 311 2.65 -8.44 31.03
C LEU A 311 2.38 -9.91 30.72
N LYS A 312 2.24 -10.76 31.75
CA LYS A 312 1.87 -12.17 31.58
C LYS A 312 0.52 -12.35 30.87
N ARG A 313 -0.50 -11.56 31.21
CA ARG A 313 -1.81 -11.61 30.52
C ARG A 313 -1.68 -11.17 29.07
N ILE A 314 -0.97 -10.08 28.80
CA ILE A 314 -0.72 -9.60 27.44
C ILE A 314 -0.06 -10.68 26.59
N ILE A 315 1.04 -11.29 27.07
CA ILE A 315 1.76 -12.34 26.35
C ILE A 315 0.88 -13.58 26.14
N LYS A 316 0.03 -13.90 27.12
CA LYS A 316 -0.82 -15.10 27.07
C LYS A 316 -2.01 -14.96 26.11
N TYR A 317 -2.65 -13.81 26.08
CA TYR A 317 -3.96 -13.63 25.44
C TYR A 317 -3.93 -12.76 24.18
N LEU A 318 -2.83 -12.05 23.89
CA LEU A 318 -2.73 -11.23 22.69
C LEU A 318 -1.84 -11.87 21.64
N ASN A 319 -2.32 -11.83 20.39
CA ASN A 319 -1.59 -12.17 19.19
C ASN A 319 -1.12 -10.91 18.48
N ILE A 320 0.05 -11.01 17.85
CA ILE A 320 0.56 -10.00 16.92
C ILE A 320 0.14 -10.41 15.51
N ALA A 321 -0.45 -9.49 14.76
CA ALA A 321 -0.76 -9.68 13.35
C ALA A 321 -0.05 -8.65 12.49
N ILE A 322 0.41 -9.08 11.32
CA ILE A 322 1.09 -8.25 10.32
C ILE A 322 0.33 -8.38 9.00
N ASP A 323 -0.16 -7.25 8.48
CA ASP A 323 -0.90 -7.23 7.22
C ASP A 323 0.05 -7.36 6.02
N ILE A 324 -0.22 -8.31 5.12
CA ILE A 324 0.49 -8.46 3.84
C ILE A 324 -0.53 -8.44 2.68
N PRO A 325 -1.12 -7.28 2.36
CA PRO A 325 -2.01 -7.16 1.21
C PRO A 325 -1.18 -7.26 -0.07
N PHE A 326 -1.69 -7.93 -1.09
CA PHE A 326 -1.09 -7.97 -2.41
C PHE A 326 -2.16 -7.94 -3.50
N PHE A 327 -1.76 -7.58 -4.71
CA PHE A 327 -2.65 -7.41 -5.85
C PHE A 327 -2.16 -8.21 -7.05
N PHE A 328 -3.03 -9.05 -7.60
CA PHE A 328 -2.85 -9.70 -8.89
C PHE A 328 -3.89 -9.20 -9.91
N ASN A 329 -3.44 -8.86 -11.13
CA ASN A 329 -4.27 -8.22 -12.17
C ASN A 329 -4.77 -9.22 -13.21
N GLY A 330 -4.28 -10.46 -13.20
CA GLY A 330 -4.65 -11.50 -14.16
C GLY A 330 -6.15 -11.67 -14.39
N ASP A 331 -6.48 -12.46 -15.42
CA ASP A 331 -7.83 -12.59 -15.94
C ASP A 331 -8.83 -13.07 -14.86
N THR A 332 -9.64 -12.15 -14.34
CA THR A 332 -10.66 -12.42 -13.33
C THR A 332 -11.81 -13.29 -13.84
N ILE A 333 -11.86 -13.61 -15.15
CA ILE A 333 -12.86 -14.49 -15.75
C ILE A 333 -12.34 -15.94 -15.78
N ASN A 334 -11.02 -16.14 -15.87
CA ASN A 334 -10.38 -17.45 -15.89
C ASN A 334 -9.57 -17.67 -14.60
N TYR A 335 -10.27 -17.99 -13.51
CA TYR A 335 -9.67 -18.17 -12.17
C TYR A 335 -8.54 -19.22 -12.11
N ASN A 336 -8.49 -20.16 -13.05
CA ASN A 336 -7.41 -21.17 -13.15
C ASN A 336 -6.01 -20.57 -13.44
N LYS A 337 -5.92 -19.28 -13.78
CA LYS A 337 -4.66 -18.55 -14.00
C LYS A 337 -4.03 -17.97 -12.73
N PHE A 338 -4.73 -18.08 -11.60
CA PHE A 338 -4.19 -17.73 -10.29
C PHE A 338 -3.96 -19.00 -9.49
N GLN A 339 -2.74 -19.17 -9.04
CA GLN A 339 -2.34 -20.33 -8.24
C GLN A 339 -1.71 -19.82 -6.95
N TRP A 340 -1.96 -20.52 -5.85
CA TRP A 340 -1.18 -20.38 -4.65
C TRP A 340 -0.78 -21.74 -4.13
N GLU A 341 0.38 -21.78 -3.48
CA GLU A 341 0.93 -22.97 -2.88
C GLU A 341 1.49 -22.63 -1.49
N SER A 342 1.47 -23.60 -0.60
CA SER A 342 2.28 -23.62 0.60
C SER A 342 2.87 -25.02 0.69
N ASN A 343 4.20 -25.13 0.80
CA ASN A 343 4.86 -26.42 0.94
C ASN A 343 4.51 -27.15 2.26
N GLN A 344 3.79 -26.47 3.17
CA GLN A 344 3.31 -26.98 4.46
C GLN A 344 1.87 -27.52 4.41
N LEU A 345 1.18 -27.41 3.27
CA LEU A 345 -0.16 -27.94 3.10
C LEU A 345 -0.16 -29.08 2.07
N GLU A 346 -0.44 -30.30 2.52
CA GLU A 346 -0.79 -31.41 1.62
C GLU A 346 -2.23 -31.20 1.11
N LEU A 347 -2.38 -30.56 -0.04
CA LEU A 347 -3.67 -30.44 -0.73
C LEU A 347 -4.00 -31.78 -1.40
N ASN A 348 -4.64 -32.68 -0.66
CA ASN A 348 -5.09 -33.96 -1.18
C ASN A 348 -6.20 -33.77 -2.25
N GLY A 349 -5.82 -33.68 -3.53
CA GLY A 349 -6.73 -33.82 -4.67
C GLY A 349 -7.65 -32.63 -4.99
N ASP A 350 -7.57 -31.53 -4.24
CA ASP A 350 -8.21 -30.23 -4.51
C ASP A 350 -7.12 -29.19 -4.84
N GLU A 351 -6.30 -29.45 -5.86
CA GLU A 351 -5.20 -28.56 -6.30
C GLU A 351 -5.67 -27.19 -6.84
N GLU A 352 -6.99 -27.01 -7.02
CA GLU A 352 -7.62 -25.76 -7.46
C GLU A 352 -8.62 -25.24 -6.40
N ARG A 353 -8.15 -24.84 -5.21
CA ARG A 353 -8.97 -23.90 -4.43
C ARG A 353 -8.84 -22.52 -5.06
N ASP A 354 -9.97 -22.00 -5.55
CA ASP A 354 -10.11 -20.63 -6.00
C ASP A 354 -9.47 -19.69 -4.97
N LEU A 355 -8.44 -18.94 -5.40
CA LEU A 355 -7.75 -17.93 -4.61
C LEU A 355 -8.72 -16.85 -4.12
N LEU A 356 -10.01 -16.94 -4.43
CA LEU A 356 -11.08 -16.16 -3.85
C LEU A 356 -11.60 -16.67 -2.50
N GLU A 357 -11.57 -17.95 -2.13
CA GLU A 357 -12.15 -18.32 -0.82
C GLU A 357 -11.24 -17.92 0.36
N PRO A 358 -11.78 -17.43 1.51
CA PRO A 358 -11.00 -17.22 2.72
C PRO A 358 -10.42 -18.54 3.23
N PHE A 359 -9.20 -18.52 3.74
CA PHE A 359 -8.61 -19.70 4.39
C PHE A 359 -7.74 -19.29 5.58
N GLN A 360 -7.46 -20.28 6.42
CA GLN A 360 -6.50 -20.20 7.51
C GLN A 360 -5.66 -21.47 7.52
N TYR A 361 -4.36 -21.34 7.77
CA TYR A 361 -3.51 -22.48 8.12
C TYR A 361 -2.37 -22.06 9.07
N GLU A 362 -1.76 -23.06 9.70
CA GLU A 362 -0.53 -22.90 10.48
C GLU A 362 0.67 -23.15 9.58
N GLY A 363 1.56 -22.17 9.45
CA GLY A 363 2.67 -22.22 8.52
C GLY A 363 3.43 -20.90 8.43
N THR A 364 4.62 -20.99 7.84
CA THR A 364 5.61 -19.92 7.70
C THR A 364 5.91 -19.61 6.24
N HIS A 365 5.31 -20.33 5.30
CA HIS A 365 5.54 -20.17 3.87
C HIS A 365 4.24 -19.93 3.11
N PHE A 366 4.20 -18.87 2.32
CA PHE A 366 3.13 -18.63 1.35
C PHE A 366 3.74 -18.25 0.00
N LYS A 367 3.23 -18.84 -1.08
CA LYS A 367 3.58 -18.44 -2.44
C LYS A 367 2.34 -18.32 -3.31
N ALA A 368 2.32 -17.31 -4.16
CA ALA A 368 1.26 -17.10 -5.13
C ALA A 368 1.83 -16.71 -6.50
N TYR A 369 1.10 -17.07 -7.55
CA TYR A 369 1.50 -16.88 -8.94
C TYR A 369 0.34 -16.32 -9.78
N ASP A 370 0.62 -15.26 -10.53
CA ASP A 370 -0.24 -14.69 -11.57
C ASP A 370 0.29 -15.14 -12.93
N GLU A 371 -0.36 -16.14 -13.53
CA GLU A 371 0.03 -16.69 -14.84
C GLU A 371 -0.14 -15.65 -15.96
N SER A 372 -1.09 -14.73 -15.84
CA SER A 372 -1.36 -13.75 -16.90
C SER A 372 -0.22 -12.76 -17.08
N TYR A 373 0.54 -12.49 -16.01
CA TYR A 373 1.67 -11.58 -16.00
C TYR A 373 3.01 -12.27 -15.77
N ASP A 374 3.00 -13.58 -15.50
CA ASP A 374 4.18 -14.38 -15.14
C ASP A 374 4.94 -13.71 -13.98
N VAL A 375 4.23 -13.53 -12.87
CA VAL A 375 4.70 -12.92 -11.63
C VAL A 375 4.45 -13.88 -10.48
N SER A 376 5.50 -14.23 -9.74
CA SER A 376 5.39 -14.96 -8.47
C SER A 376 5.73 -14.04 -7.30
N VAL A 377 5.07 -14.29 -6.18
CA VAL A 377 5.33 -13.63 -4.90
C VAL A 377 5.42 -14.70 -3.84
N GLU A 378 6.47 -14.63 -3.03
CA GLU A 378 6.75 -15.58 -1.98
C GLU A 378 7.03 -14.84 -0.67
N PHE A 379 6.42 -15.33 0.41
CA PHE A 379 6.63 -14.85 1.76
C PHE A 379 7.20 -15.99 2.60
N ASN A 380 8.42 -15.78 3.10
CA ASN A 380 9.07 -16.63 4.08
C ASN A 380 9.02 -15.92 5.43
N ILE A 381 8.41 -16.54 6.43
CA ILE A 381 8.17 -15.96 7.76
C ILE A 381 9.02 -16.72 8.78
N SER A 382 9.87 -16.01 9.50
CA SER A 382 10.54 -16.53 10.69
C SER A 382 9.96 -15.86 11.92
N SER A 383 9.74 -16.63 12.99
CA SER A 383 9.17 -16.16 14.24
C SER A 383 9.84 -16.87 15.40
N ASP A 384 10.21 -16.13 16.44
CA ASP A 384 10.70 -16.68 17.71
C ASP A 384 9.56 -17.35 18.53
N PHE A 385 8.31 -17.21 18.10
CA PHE A 385 7.12 -17.81 18.70
C PHE A 385 6.67 -19.07 17.96
N ASP A 386 6.18 -20.07 18.71
CA ASP A 386 6.00 -21.47 18.25
C ASP A 386 4.95 -21.69 17.15
N SER A 387 3.96 -20.81 16.97
CA SER A 387 2.92 -21.00 15.95
C SER A 387 2.66 -19.73 15.14
N VAL A 388 2.97 -19.77 13.85
CA VAL A 388 2.56 -18.75 12.87
C VAL A 388 1.26 -19.22 12.21
N LYS A 389 0.24 -18.36 12.24
CA LYS A 389 -1.04 -18.59 11.56
C LYS A 389 -1.17 -17.60 10.41
N ILE A 390 -1.42 -18.12 9.21
CA ILE A 390 -1.68 -17.31 8.02
C ILE A 390 -3.18 -17.30 7.77
N TYR A 391 -3.75 -16.10 7.75
CA TYR A 391 -5.14 -15.85 7.40
C TYR A 391 -5.19 -15.12 6.06
N LYS A 392 -5.98 -15.62 5.13
CA LYS A 392 -6.21 -14.97 3.85
C LYS A 392 -7.67 -14.59 3.71
N PHE A 393 -7.89 -13.36 3.22
CA PHE A 393 -9.20 -12.86 2.85
C PHE A 393 -9.13 -12.34 1.41
N PRO A 394 -10.00 -12.81 0.49
CA PRO A 394 -10.13 -12.14 -0.79
C PRO A 394 -10.67 -10.73 -0.59
N ILE A 395 -10.28 -9.83 -1.47
CA ILE A 395 -10.95 -8.55 -1.60
C ILE A 395 -11.12 -8.37 -3.10
N ILE A 396 -12.33 -8.71 -3.56
CA ILE A 396 -12.73 -8.60 -4.96
C ILE A 396 -13.13 -7.15 -5.24
#